data_AF-A0A146JVL8-F1
#
_entry.id   AF-A0A146JVL8-F1
#
_cell.length_a   1.000
_cell.length_b   1.000
_cell.length_c   1.000
_cell.angle_alpha   90.00
_cell.angle_beta   90.00
_cell.angle_gamma   90.00
#
_symmetry.space_group_name_H-M   'P 1'
#
loop_
_entity.id
_entity.type
_entity.pdbx_description
1 polymer ?
#
loop_
_entity_poly.entity_id
_entity_poly.type
_entity_poly.pdbx_seq_one_letter_code
_entity_poly.pdbx_strand_id
1 'polypeptide(L)'
;MKRKLDPMSLNHLRWVRMALKTVGGWPGHAIDGRPHKVLCFTLFVAIECALVIVGEILFIINRFHVVSFFILGDVYISMALSFVLLVRASIPIFERYGIIMREFIRHFHLIHFKYTGGHWEIIFEKINKLSHYFALFNITLTAITAISFNIPPLYNSYTRGAFKKNRSENITLQFSVHYDWPGFEQEKHFIVASILNFWLSYACAFIICIMDLLLCLMVFQIIGHIQVLKHSLRNFPKPQIQTNLQELSTGEMNETRILIEVMQPFSGEENECIENKIKECVDHHLFIVSFAEDMSQFFGPLLAVNYSYHLFGLSLLLVECMQGEEGAYTRYGPLTLITIAQLMLLSITFEIVASESEKLINEVYYVPWEYMSVSNQKSMCILLGRVQRPIHVTAMGMADVGVQTMGQILKTTLSYYAFLRTLNN
;
A
#
# COMPACT_ATOMS: atom_id res chain seq x y z
N MET A 1 35.38 5.27 5.16
CA MET A 1 34.42 4.56 4.29
C MET A 1 33.24 4.11 5.15
N LYS A 2 32.14 4.90 5.23
CA LYS A 2 30.97 4.53 6.05
C LYS A 2 30.35 3.26 5.46
N ARG A 3 30.21 2.20 6.26
CA ARG A 3 29.58 0.94 5.87
C ARG A 3 28.13 1.27 5.45
N LYS A 4 27.81 1.18 4.15
CA LYS A 4 26.42 1.32 3.68
C LYS A 4 25.60 0.24 4.38
N LEU A 5 24.68 0.65 5.25
CA LEU A 5 23.78 -0.26 5.93
C LEU A 5 22.81 -0.83 4.90
N ASP A 6 22.65 -2.15 4.90
CA ASP A 6 21.71 -2.83 4.01
C ASP A 6 20.31 -2.80 4.65
N PRO A 7 19.27 -2.26 3.98
CA PRO A 7 17.89 -2.38 4.47
C PRO A 7 17.47 -3.83 4.73
N MET A 8 18.07 -4.81 4.04
CA MET A 8 17.82 -6.24 4.28
C MET A 8 18.29 -6.74 5.65
N SER A 9 18.97 -5.92 6.45
CA SER A 9 19.23 -6.20 7.85
C SER A 9 17.99 -6.03 8.74
N LEU A 10 17.01 -5.23 8.30
CA LEU A 10 15.80 -4.93 9.08
C LEU A 10 14.83 -6.11 9.09
N ASN A 11 14.29 -6.45 10.27
CA ASN A 11 13.43 -7.62 10.46
C ASN A 11 12.22 -7.62 9.52
N HIS A 12 11.53 -6.49 9.38
CA HIS A 12 10.31 -6.40 8.59
C HIS A 12 10.57 -6.61 7.09
N LEU A 13 11.64 -6.05 6.54
CA LEU A 13 12.04 -6.30 5.14
C LEU A 13 12.50 -7.74 4.91
N ARG A 14 13.15 -8.38 5.90
CA ARG A 14 13.47 -9.81 5.83
C ARG A 14 12.22 -10.66 5.76
N TRP A 15 11.20 -10.37 6.58
CA TRP A 15 9.93 -11.10 6.56
C TRP A 15 9.20 -10.92 5.23
N VAL A 16 9.09 -9.69 4.73
CA VAL A 16 8.49 -9.40 3.42
C VAL A 16 9.23 -10.12 2.30
N ARG A 17 10.57 -10.09 2.30
CA ARG A 17 11.38 -10.83 1.33
C ARG A 17 11.13 -12.33 1.36
N MET A 18 11.07 -12.94 2.55
CA MET A 18 10.79 -14.37 2.68
C MET A 18 9.37 -14.69 2.21
N ALA A 19 8.38 -13.90 2.59
CA ALA A 19 6.99 -14.08 2.19
C ALA A 19 6.77 -13.89 0.68
N LEU A 20 7.44 -12.94 0.04
CA LEU A 20 7.38 -12.78 -1.43
C LEU A 20 8.12 -13.90 -2.16
N LYS A 21 9.18 -14.47 -1.57
CA LYS A 21 9.90 -15.60 -2.20
C LYS A 21 9.07 -16.86 -2.28
N THR A 22 8.20 -17.15 -1.30
CA THR A 22 7.36 -18.36 -1.31
C THR A 22 6.31 -18.35 -2.41
N VAL A 23 5.98 -17.17 -2.95
CA VAL A 23 4.98 -16.98 -4.01
C VAL A 23 5.55 -16.40 -5.31
N GLY A 24 6.88 -16.38 -5.46
CA GLY A 24 7.53 -15.88 -6.69
C GLY A 24 7.43 -14.37 -6.89
N GLY A 25 7.08 -13.61 -5.86
CA GLY A 25 6.93 -12.15 -5.87
C GLY A 25 8.24 -11.37 -5.74
N TRP A 26 9.33 -11.97 -5.23
CA TRP A 26 10.57 -11.24 -4.94
C TRP A 26 11.46 -11.09 -6.19
N PRO A 27 11.88 -9.87 -6.59
CA PRO A 27 12.68 -9.67 -7.80
C PRO A 27 14.18 -9.93 -7.53
N GLY A 28 14.51 -11.19 -7.20
CA GLY A 28 15.88 -11.62 -6.88
C GLY A 28 16.86 -11.41 -8.04
N HIS A 29 16.38 -11.43 -9.29
CA HIS A 29 17.19 -11.15 -10.46
C HIS A 29 17.72 -9.71 -10.47
N ALA A 30 16.87 -8.74 -10.12
CA ALA A 30 17.20 -7.32 -10.14
C ALA A 30 18.05 -6.90 -8.92
N ILE A 31 17.82 -7.52 -7.76
CA ILE A 31 18.47 -7.12 -6.50
C ILE A 31 19.76 -7.93 -6.24
N ASP A 32 19.69 -9.25 -6.40
CA ASP A 32 20.74 -10.21 -6.01
C ASP A 32 21.51 -10.78 -7.22
N GLY A 33 21.12 -10.46 -8.47
CA GLY A 33 21.76 -10.96 -9.68
C GLY A 33 21.56 -12.46 -9.95
N ARG A 34 20.52 -13.09 -9.39
CA ARG A 34 20.20 -14.52 -9.57
C ARG A 34 18.96 -14.71 -10.47
N PRO A 35 19.10 -14.85 -11.80
CA PRO A 35 17.98 -14.62 -12.73
C PRO A 35 17.02 -15.81 -12.94
N HIS A 36 17.50 -17.02 -13.22
CA HIS A 36 16.64 -18.00 -13.89
C HIS A 36 15.61 -18.73 -13.03
N LYS A 37 15.95 -19.18 -11.82
CA LYS A 37 15.03 -20.02 -11.02
C LYS A 37 13.82 -19.26 -10.46
N VAL A 38 13.97 -17.96 -10.22
CA VAL A 38 12.91 -17.13 -9.65
C VAL A 38 11.86 -16.80 -10.70
N LEU A 39 12.29 -16.45 -11.92
CA LEU A 39 11.38 -16.10 -13.02
C LEU A 39 10.50 -17.28 -13.46
N CYS A 40 11.06 -18.50 -13.56
CA CYS A 40 10.26 -19.68 -13.87
C CYS A 40 9.16 -19.94 -12.83
N PHE A 41 9.45 -19.68 -11.55
CA PHE A 41 8.46 -19.85 -10.48
C PHE A 41 7.38 -18.75 -10.53
N THR A 42 7.75 -17.49 -10.78
CA THR A 42 6.79 -16.40 -11.02
C THR A 42 5.84 -16.74 -12.19
N LEU A 43 6.39 -17.22 -13.31
CA LEU A 43 5.61 -17.62 -14.48
C LEU A 43 4.68 -18.79 -14.16
N PHE A 44 5.16 -19.79 -13.41
CA PHE A 44 4.35 -20.91 -12.96
C PHE A 44 3.14 -20.42 -12.14
N VAL A 45 3.34 -19.53 -11.17
CA VAL A 45 2.26 -18.96 -10.35
C VAL A 45 1.25 -18.19 -11.21
N ALA A 46 1.70 -17.38 -12.18
CA ALA A 46 0.82 -16.66 -13.08
C ALA A 46 -0.01 -17.63 -13.98
N ILE A 47 0.61 -18.69 -14.49
CA ILE A 47 -0.07 -19.74 -15.26
C ILE A 47 -1.09 -20.46 -14.40
N GLU A 48 -0.74 -20.80 -13.16
CA GLU A 48 -1.66 -21.41 -12.20
C GLU A 48 -2.90 -20.53 -11.96
N CYS A 49 -2.72 -19.22 -11.77
CA CYS A 49 -3.85 -18.29 -11.61
C CYS A 49 -4.75 -18.27 -12.86
N ALA A 50 -4.15 -18.26 -14.05
CA ALA A 50 -4.92 -18.30 -15.29
C ALA A 50 -5.69 -19.62 -15.46
N LEU A 51 -5.08 -20.75 -15.08
CA LEU A 51 -5.76 -22.04 -15.09
C LEU A 51 -6.94 -22.05 -14.11
N VAL A 52 -6.78 -21.56 -12.88
CA VAL A 52 -7.89 -21.49 -11.92
C VAL A 52 -9.09 -20.74 -12.49
N ILE A 53 -8.88 -19.57 -13.13
CA ILE A 53 -9.95 -18.81 -13.79
C ILE A 53 -10.64 -19.65 -14.87
N VAL A 54 -9.88 -20.38 -15.68
CA VAL A 54 -10.46 -21.29 -16.70
C VAL A 54 -11.29 -22.39 -16.03
N GLY A 55 -10.81 -22.97 -14.94
CA GLY A 55 -11.54 -23.99 -14.17
C GLY A 55 -12.84 -23.45 -13.54
N GLU A 56 -12.83 -22.21 -13.04
CA GLU A 56 -14.01 -21.51 -12.53
C GLU A 56 -15.03 -21.25 -13.65
N ILE A 57 -14.57 -20.81 -14.83
CA ILE A 57 -15.43 -20.62 -16.01
C ILE A 57 -16.05 -21.95 -16.45
N LEU A 58 -15.26 -23.03 -16.52
CA LEU A 58 -15.76 -24.36 -16.87
C LEU A 58 -16.80 -24.86 -15.86
N PHE A 59 -16.59 -24.60 -14.57
CA PHE A 59 -17.57 -24.94 -13.52
C PHE A 59 -18.90 -24.22 -13.77
N ILE A 60 -18.86 -22.91 -14.05
CA ILE A 60 -20.05 -22.13 -14.38
C ILE A 60 -20.75 -22.72 -15.61
N ILE A 61 -20.03 -22.93 -16.71
CA ILE A 61 -20.62 -23.42 -17.97
C ILE A 61 -21.27 -24.80 -17.78
N ASN A 62 -20.58 -25.72 -17.10
CA ASN A 62 -21.04 -27.10 -16.95
C ASN A 62 -22.21 -27.23 -15.97
N ARG A 63 -22.30 -26.34 -14.98
CA ARG A 63 -23.25 -26.48 -13.87
C ARG A 63 -24.23 -25.32 -13.70
N PHE A 64 -24.24 -24.34 -14.61
CA PHE A 64 -25.06 -23.12 -14.52
C PHE A 64 -26.53 -23.39 -14.18
N HIS A 65 -27.12 -24.42 -14.78
CA HIS A 65 -28.53 -24.77 -14.61
C HIS A 65 -28.85 -25.51 -13.30
N VAL A 66 -27.82 -25.93 -12.54
CA VAL A 66 -27.97 -26.79 -11.36
C VAL A 66 -27.47 -26.12 -10.08
N VAL A 67 -26.53 -25.17 -10.19
CA VAL A 67 -25.96 -24.45 -9.02
C VAL A 67 -26.94 -23.43 -8.45
N SER A 68 -26.93 -23.29 -7.12
CA SER A 68 -27.72 -22.26 -6.44
C SER A 68 -27.12 -20.87 -6.67
N PHE A 69 -27.95 -19.83 -6.48
CA PHE A 69 -27.54 -18.43 -6.58
C PHE A 69 -26.32 -18.11 -5.70
N PHE A 70 -26.28 -18.62 -4.46
CA PHE A 70 -25.16 -18.38 -3.52
C PHE A 70 -23.87 -19.13 -3.91
N ILE A 71 -23.97 -20.32 -4.50
CA ILE A 71 -22.78 -20.99 -5.05
C ILE A 71 -22.23 -20.19 -6.23
N LEU A 72 -23.11 -19.67 -7.08
CA LEU A 72 -22.69 -18.82 -8.19
C LEU A 72 -22.06 -17.50 -7.70
N GLY A 73 -22.59 -16.91 -6.63
CA GLY A 73 -22.01 -15.76 -5.94
C GLY A 73 -20.59 -16.03 -5.42
N ASP A 74 -20.39 -17.17 -4.72
CA ASP A 74 -19.07 -17.64 -4.27
C ASP A 74 -18.08 -17.77 -5.43
N VAL A 75 -18.49 -18.39 -6.54
CA VAL A 75 -17.62 -18.55 -7.74
C VAL A 75 -17.30 -17.19 -8.37
N TYR A 76 -18.23 -16.24 -8.42
CA TYR A 76 -17.94 -14.89 -8.93
C TYR A 76 -16.97 -14.13 -8.03
N ILE A 77 -17.09 -14.27 -6.69
CA ILE A 77 -16.14 -13.69 -5.74
C ILE A 77 -14.75 -14.31 -5.94
N SER A 78 -14.67 -15.65 -6.02
CA SER A 78 -13.40 -16.35 -6.20
C SER A 78 -12.75 -16.01 -7.55
N MET A 79 -13.53 -15.95 -8.63
CA MET A 79 -13.03 -15.58 -9.95
C MET A 79 -12.54 -14.13 -10.01
N ALA A 80 -13.22 -13.20 -9.35
CA ALA A 80 -12.75 -11.82 -9.24
C ALA A 80 -11.43 -11.73 -8.45
N LEU A 81 -11.29 -12.50 -7.35
CA LEU A 81 -10.03 -12.63 -6.62
C LEU A 81 -8.93 -13.25 -7.47
N SER A 82 -9.23 -14.32 -8.22
CA SER A 82 -8.30 -14.99 -9.13
C SER A 82 -7.80 -14.05 -10.23
N PHE A 83 -8.66 -13.16 -10.73
CA PHE A 83 -8.26 -12.11 -11.67
C PHE A 83 -7.29 -11.08 -11.04
N VAL A 84 -7.61 -10.57 -9.84
CA VAL A 84 -6.69 -9.68 -9.09
C VAL A 84 -5.35 -10.37 -8.84
N LEU A 85 -5.40 -11.65 -8.48
CA LEU A 85 -4.23 -12.47 -8.22
C LEU A 85 -3.37 -12.64 -9.47
N LEU A 86 -3.97 -12.93 -10.63
CA LEU A 86 -3.28 -13.02 -11.91
C LEU A 86 -2.55 -11.71 -12.26
N VAL A 87 -3.22 -10.56 -12.09
CA VAL A 87 -2.60 -9.25 -12.32
C VAL A 87 -1.39 -9.07 -11.40
N ARG A 88 -1.51 -9.39 -10.11
CA ARG A 88 -0.40 -9.28 -9.15
C ARG A 88 0.73 -10.28 -9.39
N ALA A 89 0.41 -11.52 -9.75
CA ALA A 89 1.38 -12.56 -10.09
C ALA A 89 2.19 -12.19 -11.35
N SER A 90 1.63 -11.36 -12.24
CA SER A 90 2.34 -10.86 -13.42
C SER A 90 3.36 -9.75 -13.10
N ILE A 91 3.19 -9.02 -11.99
CA ILE A 91 4.04 -7.85 -11.65
C ILE A 91 5.54 -8.16 -11.64
N PRO A 92 6.02 -9.25 -10.99
CA PRO A 92 7.44 -9.52 -10.92
C PRO A 92 8.09 -9.90 -12.26
N ILE A 93 7.28 -10.15 -13.30
CA ILE A 93 7.74 -10.40 -14.67
C ILE A 93 8.22 -9.10 -15.33
N PHE A 94 7.62 -7.96 -14.98
CA PHE A 94 7.99 -6.67 -15.57
C PHE A 94 9.34 -6.17 -15.03
N GLU A 95 10.26 -5.83 -15.94
CA GLU A 95 11.58 -5.30 -15.56
C GLU A 95 11.47 -4.02 -14.71
N ARG A 96 10.47 -3.18 -14.98
CA ARG A 96 10.21 -1.94 -14.23
C ARG A 96 9.97 -2.21 -12.74
N TYR A 97 9.34 -3.32 -12.36
CA TYR A 97 9.20 -3.71 -10.96
C TYR A 97 10.57 -3.93 -10.30
N GLY A 98 11.47 -4.63 -11.00
CA GLY A 98 12.84 -4.86 -10.54
C GLY A 98 13.64 -3.56 -10.37
N ILE A 99 13.45 -2.59 -11.28
CA ILE A 99 14.08 -1.26 -11.23
C ILE A 99 13.60 -0.49 -10.00
N ILE A 100 12.28 -0.38 -9.79
CA ILE A 100 11.69 0.33 -8.64
C ILE A 100 12.14 -0.33 -7.33
N MET A 101 12.13 -1.65 -7.27
CA MET A 101 12.58 -2.39 -6.08
C MET A 101 14.07 -2.20 -5.79
N ARG A 102 14.90 -2.16 -6.83
CA ARG A 102 16.33 -1.86 -6.68
C ARG A 102 16.54 -0.44 -6.17
N GLU A 103 15.83 0.54 -6.73
CA GLU A 103 15.91 1.94 -6.32
C GLU A 103 15.46 2.12 -4.87
N PHE A 104 14.32 1.53 -4.53
CA PHE A 104 13.78 1.48 -3.17
C PHE A 104 14.82 0.99 -2.17
N ILE A 105 15.45 -0.17 -2.43
CA ILE A 105 16.39 -0.80 -1.50
C ILE A 105 17.75 -0.09 -1.50
N ARG A 106 18.30 0.28 -2.66
CA ARG A 106 19.70 0.73 -2.75
C ARG A 106 19.90 2.21 -2.52
N HIS A 107 18.88 3.04 -2.77
CA HIS A 107 19.04 4.48 -2.76
C HIS A 107 17.97 5.18 -1.92
N PHE A 108 16.68 4.81 -2.11
CA PHE A 108 15.57 5.53 -1.47
C PHE A 108 15.37 5.21 0.01
N HIS A 109 15.75 4.02 0.49
CA HIS A 109 15.47 3.65 1.87
C HIS A 109 16.18 4.57 2.89
N LEU A 110 15.45 5.07 3.91
CA LEU A 110 15.95 6.03 4.92
C LEU A 110 17.20 5.56 5.69
N ILE A 111 17.43 4.26 5.77
CA ILE A 111 18.60 3.67 6.44
C ILE A 111 19.93 4.21 5.87
N HIS A 112 19.96 4.55 4.57
CA HIS A 112 21.14 5.12 3.92
C HIS A 112 21.50 6.50 4.44
N PHE A 113 20.50 7.21 4.98
CA PHE A 113 20.63 8.56 5.50
C PHE A 113 20.79 8.60 7.04
N LYS A 114 20.70 7.45 7.73
CA LYS A 114 20.76 7.36 9.20
C LYS A 114 21.96 8.09 9.81
N TYR A 115 23.14 7.95 9.20
CA TYR A 115 24.39 8.53 9.71
C TYR A 115 24.77 9.87 9.07
N THR A 116 23.83 10.53 8.40
CA THR A 116 24.02 11.89 7.87
C THR A 116 24.00 12.92 9.02
N GLY A 117 23.53 12.54 10.21
CA GLY A 117 23.43 13.39 11.39
C GLY A 117 22.09 14.11 11.51
N GLY A 118 21.86 14.80 12.63
CA GLY A 118 20.66 15.62 12.85
C GLY A 118 19.37 14.81 12.98
N HIS A 119 18.30 15.29 12.33
CA HIS A 119 16.94 14.75 12.47
C HIS A 119 16.70 13.42 11.72
N TRP A 120 17.62 13.02 10.84
CA TRP A 120 17.51 11.79 10.04
C TRP A 120 17.38 10.52 10.89
N GLU A 121 18.15 10.40 11.96
CA GLU A 121 18.12 9.21 12.83
C GLU A 121 16.79 9.09 13.56
N ILE A 122 16.25 10.20 14.08
CA ILE A 122 14.98 10.24 14.79
C ILE A 122 13.83 9.81 13.86
N ILE A 123 13.79 10.36 12.65
CA ILE A 123 12.76 10.01 11.66
C ILE A 123 12.93 8.56 11.20
N PHE A 124 14.16 8.12 10.93
CA PHE A 124 14.43 6.72 10.59
C PHE A 124 13.90 5.77 11.67
N GLU A 125 14.22 5.99 12.95
CA GLU A 125 13.78 5.11 14.04
C GLU A 125 12.25 5.10 14.17
N LYS A 126 11.60 6.27 14.01
CA LYS A 126 10.13 6.37 14.01
C LYS A 126 9.51 5.57 12.86
N ILE A 127 9.97 5.77 11.64
CA ILE A 127 9.45 5.09 10.44
C ILE A 127 9.77 3.60 10.48
N ASN A 128 10.94 3.21 10.96
CA ASN A 128 11.33 1.81 11.11
C ASN A 128 10.45 1.08 12.14
N LYS A 129 10.15 1.71 13.30
CA LYS A 129 9.21 1.14 14.29
C LYS A 129 7.81 0.99 13.70
N LEU A 130 7.29 2.03 13.04
CA LEU A 130 5.99 1.98 12.37
C LEU A 130 5.95 0.84 11.33
N SER A 131 6.95 0.78 10.46
CA SER A 131 7.12 -0.26 9.44
C SER A 131 7.16 -1.66 10.05
N HIS A 132 7.84 -1.82 11.18
CA HIS A 132 7.96 -3.09 11.87
C HIS A 132 6.62 -3.61 12.40
N TYR A 133 5.90 -2.80 13.18
CA TYR A 133 4.62 -3.21 13.74
C TYR A 133 3.55 -3.38 12.64
N PHE A 134 3.56 -2.50 11.64
CA PHE A 134 2.64 -2.61 10.51
C PHE A 134 2.87 -3.90 9.70
N ALA A 135 4.13 -4.26 9.44
CA ALA A 135 4.46 -5.51 8.77
C ALA A 135 4.10 -6.73 9.62
N LEU A 136 4.40 -6.72 10.92
CA LEU A 136 4.03 -7.80 11.83
C LEU A 136 2.51 -8.04 11.83
N PHE A 137 1.74 -6.96 11.96
CA PHE A 137 0.29 -7.01 11.93
C PHE A 137 -0.24 -7.57 10.60
N ASN A 138 0.22 -7.04 9.46
CA ASN A 138 -0.26 -7.48 8.14
C ASN A 138 0.12 -8.93 7.82
N ILE A 139 1.35 -9.36 8.15
CA ILE A 139 1.77 -10.75 7.92
C ILE A 139 0.96 -11.71 8.78
N THR A 140 0.69 -11.34 10.03
CA THR A 140 -0.16 -12.15 10.94
C THR A 140 -1.58 -12.24 10.41
N LEU A 141 -2.17 -11.11 9.99
CA LEU A 141 -3.49 -11.06 9.38
C LEU A 141 -3.56 -11.92 8.11
N THR A 142 -2.52 -11.90 7.28
CA THR A 142 -2.40 -12.71 6.07
C THR A 142 -2.41 -14.21 6.38
N ALA A 143 -1.61 -14.63 7.37
CA ALA A 143 -1.55 -16.03 7.78
C ALA A 143 -2.90 -16.51 8.35
N ILE A 144 -3.55 -15.68 9.17
CA ILE A 144 -4.90 -15.97 9.69
C ILE A 144 -5.89 -16.12 8.54
N THR A 145 -5.86 -15.23 7.56
CA THR A 145 -6.77 -15.22 6.40
C THR A 145 -6.64 -16.50 5.57
N ALA A 146 -5.41 -16.90 5.23
CA ALA A 146 -5.14 -18.10 4.44
C ALA A 146 -5.71 -19.37 5.12
N ILE A 147 -5.62 -19.42 6.45
CA ILE A 147 -6.11 -20.54 7.25
C ILE A 147 -7.64 -20.46 7.43
N SER A 148 -8.16 -19.31 7.84
CA SER A 148 -9.58 -19.13 8.19
C SER A 148 -10.52 -19.32 7.01
N PHE A 149 -10.08 -19.03 5.78
CA PHE A 149 -10.89 -19.23 4.58
C PHE A 149 -11.14 -20.71 4.24
N ASN A 150 -10.23 -21.60 4.66
CA ASN A 150 -10.34 -23.05 4.38
C ASN A 150 -11.00 -23.85 5.50
N ILE A 151 -11.00 -23.33 6.73
CA ILE A 151 -11.51 -24.06 7.89
C ILE A 151 -13.03 -24.33 7.80
N PRO A 152 -13.92 -23.34 7.57
CA PRO A 152 -15.36 -23.58 7.53
C PRO A 152 -15.80 -24.66 6.53
N PRO A 153 -15.39 -24.62 5.24
CA PRO A 153 -15.81 -25.65 4.29
C PRO A 153 -15.23 -27.03 4.62
N LEU A 154 -14.00 -27.10 5.13
CA LEU A 154 -13.39 -28.37 5.53
C LEU A 154 -14.10 -28.97 6.76
N TYR A 155 -14.39 -28.15 7.77
CA TYR A 155 -15.08 -28.57 8.98
C TYR A 155 -16.50 -29.08 8.68
N ASN A 156 -17.26 -28.34 7.86
CA ASN A 156 -18.60 -28.74 7.44
C ASN A 156 -18.58 -30.04 6.61
N SER A 157 -17.59 -30.21 5.74
CA SER A 157 -17.41 -31.46 4.99
C SER A 157 -17.04 -32.62 5.91
N TYR A 158 -16.19 -32.38 6.92
CA TYR A 158 -15.81 -33.38 7.91
C TYR A 158 -17.01 -33.86 8.74
N THR A 159 -17.82 -32.94 9.27
CA THR A 159 -19.00 -33.28 10.08
C THR A 159 -20.06 -34.04 9.29
N ARG A 160 -20.15 -33.78 7.98
CA ARG A 160 -21.01 -34.53 7.04
C ARG A 160 -20.43 -35.89 6.62
N GLY A 161 -19.23 -36.24 7.06
CA GLY A 161 -18.64 -37.57 6.85
C GLY A 161 -17.75 -37.71 5.61
N ALA A 162 -17.13 -36.63 5.13
CA ALA A 162 -16.25 -36.64 3.95
C ALA A 162 -15.10 -37.68 4.00
N PHE A 163 -14.64 -38.06 5.20
CA PHE A 163 -13.54 -39.02 5.39
C PHE A 163 -14.00 -40.44 5.79
N LYS A 164 -15.30 -40.73 5.76
CA LYS A 164 -15.81 -42.08 6.07
C LYS A 164 -15.48 -43.04 4.91
N LYS A 165 -15.00 -44.24 5.25
CA LYS A 165 -14.59 -45.28 4.28
C LYS A 165 -15.72 -45.70 3.33
N ASN A 166 -16.96 -45.73 3.82
CA ASN A 166 -18.17 -45.89 3.01
C ASN A 166 -18.93 -44.56 2.98
N ARG A 167 -18.54 -43.68 2.06
CA ARG A 167 -19.21 -42.39 1.85
C ARG A 167 -20.56 -42.62 1.18
N SER A 168 -21.64 -42.13 1.78
CA SER A 168 -22.96 -42.13 1.14
C SER A 168 -23.00 -41.11 -0.01
N GLU A 169 -23.66 -41.45 -1.13
CA GLU A 169 -23.71 -40.61 -2.33
C GLU A 169 -24.40 -39.25 -2.08
N ASN A 170 -25.29 -39.14 -1.10
CA ASN A 170 -26.05 -37.92 -0.80
C ASN A 170 -25.31 -36.87 0.07
N ILE A 171 -23.99 -36.93 0.21
CA ILE A 171 -23.24 -35.95 1.02
C ILE A 171 -22.82 -34.75 0.17
N THR A 172 -23.38 -33.58 0.49
CA THR A 172 -22.96 -32.29 -0.08
C THR A 172 -21.64 -31.82 0.55
N LEU A 173 -20.55 -31.95 -0.21
CA LEU A 173 -19.24 -31.41 0.16
C LEU A 173 -19.18 -29.90 -0.08
N GLN A 174 -18.33 -29.22 0.68
CA GLN A 174 -18.05 -27.81 0.52
C GLN A 174 -16.59 -27.57 0.19
N PHE A 175 -16.35 -26.64 -0.71
CA PHE A 175 -15.02 -26.22 -1.14
C PHE A 175 -14.85 -24.71 -0.95
N SER A 176 -13.61 -24.27 -0.72
CA SER A 176 -13.25 -22.85 -0.64
C SER A 176 -13.18 -22.18 -2.02
N VAL A 177 -12.83 -22.96 -3.05
CA VAL A 177 -12.82 -22.53 -4.45
C VAL A 177 -13.45 -23.63 -5.28
N HIS A 178 -14.36 -23.26 -6.17
CA HIS A 178 -15.09 -24.18 -7.04
C HIS A 178 -14.51 -24.11 -8.47
N TYR A 179 -14.09 -25.26 -9.01
CA TYR A 179 -13.56 -25.36 -10.37
C TYR A 179 -13.79 -26.77 -10.93
N ASP A 180 -13.99 -26.87 -12.24
CA ASP A 180 -14.11 -28.14 -12.95
C ASP A 180 -13.01 -28.26 -14.01
N TRP A 181 -12.46 -29.48 -14.16
CA TRP A 181 -11.52 -29.82 -15.22
C TRP A 181 -11.90 -31.14 -15.89
N PRO A 182 -11.62 -31.33 -17.20
CA PRO A 182 -11.87 -32.60 -17.86
C PRO A 182 -11.18 -33.76 -17.13
N GLY A 183 -11.97 -34.73 -16.66
CA GLY A 183 -11.46 -35.90 -15.92
C GLY A 183 -11.15 -35.65 -14.44
N PHE A 184 -11.34 -34.43 -13.93
CA PHE A 184 -11.15 -34.11 -12.52
C PHE A 184 -12.38 -33.38 -11.96
N GLU A 185 -13.18 -34.13 -11.19
CA GLU A 185 -14.29 -33.58 -10.40
C GLU A 185 -13.85 -33.46 -8.94
N GLN A 186 -14.02 -32.27 -8.35
CA GLN A 186 -13.61 -31.98 -6.96
C GLN A 186 -14.29 -32.93 -5.96
N GLU A 187 -15.54 -33.28 -6.19
CA GLU A 187 -16.32 -34.17 -5.32
C GLU A 187 -15.76 -35.60 -5.24
N LYS A 188 -15.24 -36.11 -6.37
CA LYS A 188 -14.60 -37.44 -6.46
C LYS A 188 -13.18 -37.41 -5.89
N HIS A 189 -12.46 -36.31 -6.10
CA HIS A 189 -11.07 -36.13 -5.69
C HIS A 189 -10.92 -35.22 -4.46
N PHE A 190 -11.81 -35.39 -3.47
CA PHE A 190 -11.96 -34.44 -2.35
C PHE A 190 -10.66 -34.11 -1.60
N ILE A 191 -9.83 -35.11 -1.30
CA ILE A 191 -8.56 -34.90 -0.58
C ILE A 191 -7.60 -34.04 -1.42
N VAL A 192 -7.47 -34.36 -2.70
CA VAL A 192 -6.59 -33.63 -3.63
C VAL A 192 -7.10 -32.21 -3.84
N ALA A 193 -8.40 -32.04 -4.06
CA ALA A 193 -9.05 -30.74 -4.19
C ALA A 193 -8.89 -29.88 -2.93
N SER A 194 -9.00 -30.50 -1.74
CA SER A 194 -8.79 -29.79 -0.46
C SER A 194 -7.35 -29.29 -0.33
N ILE A 195 -6.35 -30.13 -0.62
CA ILE A 195 -4.93 -29.73 -0.58
C ILE A 195 -4.67 -28.60 -1.57
N LEU A 196 -5.21 -28.69 -2.79
CA LEU A 196 -5.07 -27.64 -3.79
C LEU A 196 -5.71 -26.33 -3.33
N ASN A 197 -6.90 -26.38 -2.73
CA ASN A 197 -7.57 -25.18 -2.22
C ASN A 197 -6.78 -24.46 -1.10
N PHE A 198 -6.11 -25.21 -0.22
CA PHE A 198 -5.21 -24.60 0.77
C PHE A 198 -4.03 -23.89 0.11
N TRP A 199 -3.43 -24.49 -0.92
CA TRP A 199 -2.35 -23.86 -1.68
C TRP A 199 -2.83 -22.60 -2.41
N LEU A 200 -3.95 -22.68 -3.13
CA LEU A 200 -4.53 -21.54 -3.84
C LEU A 200 -4.87 -20.38 -2.91
N SER A 201 -5.46 -20.69 -1.75
CA SER A 201 -5.79 -19.68 -0.72
C SER A 201 -4.53 -19.06 -0.11
N TYR A 202 -3.50 -19.87 0.14
CA TYR A 202 -2.21 -19.39 0.60
C TYR A 202 -1.58 -18.43 -0.42
N ALA A 203 -1.50 -18.85 -1.69
CA ALA A 203 -0.95 -18.03 -2.77
C ALA A 203 -1.74 -16.72 -2.92
N CYS A 204 -3.07 -16.79 -2.92
CA CYS A 204 -3.96 -15.64 -2.98
C CYS A 204 -3.69 -14.64 -1.84
N ALA A 205 -3.77 -15.09 -0.59
CA ALA A 205 -3.56 -14.24 0.56
C ALA A 205 -2.15 -13.64 0.58
N PHE A 206 -1.11 -14.43 0.33
CA PHE A 206 0.27 -13.94 0.40
C PHE A 206 0.60 -12.97 -0.74
N ILE A 207 0.20 -13.26 -1.99
CA ILE A 207 0.48 -12.37 -3.11
C ILE A 207 -0.27 -11.04 -2.94
N ILE A 208 -1.55 -11.10 -2.54
CA ILE A 208 -2.33 -9.88 -2.33
C ILE A 208 -1.75 -9.09 -1.15
N CYS A 209 -1.84 -9.64 0.06
CA CYS A 209 -1.51 -8.88 1.26
C CYS A 209 -0.05 -8.41 1.33
N ILE A 210 0.90 -9.24 0.88
CA ILE A 210 2.33 -8.92 1.03
C ILE A 210 2.79 -7.90 -0.03
N MET A 211 2.19 -7.91 -1.23
CA MET A 211 2.44 -6.84 -2.21
C MET A 211 1.87 -5.50 -1.72
N ASP A 212 0.67 -5.49 -1.13
CA ASP A 212 0.11 -4.26 -0.54
C ASP A 212 0.94 -3.78 0.65
N LEU A 213 1.41 -4.70 1.50
CA LEU A 213 2.35 -4.37 2.57
C LEU A 213 3.63 -3.75 2.00
N LEU A 214 4.21 -4.31 0.94
CA LEU A 214 5.40 -3.76 0.30
C LEU A 214 5.17 -2.32 -0.19
N LEU A 215 4.02 -2.04 -0.82
CA LEU A 215 3.64 -0.68 -1.23
C LEU A 215 3.52 0.27 -0.04
N CYS A 216 2.84 -0.16 1.03
CA CYS A 216 2.74 0.62 2.26
C CYS A 216 4.11 0.93 2.87
N LEU A 217 5.05 -0.02 2.82
CA LEU A 217 6.42 0.20 3.32
C LEU A 217 7.20 1.20 2.45
N MET A 218 7.04 1.18 1.13
CA MET A 218 7.60 2.21 0.24
C MET A 218 7.03 3.59 0.58
N VAL A 219 5.71 3.66 0.75
CA VAL A 219 5.00 4.86 1.16
C VAL A 219 5.50 5.40 2.51
N PHE A 220 5.75 4.54 3.50
CA PHE A 220 6.33 4.99 4.77
C PHE A 220 7.72 5.62 4.61
N GLN A 221 8.53 5.15 3.66
CA GLN A 221 9.81 5.83 3.35
C GLN A 221 9.59 7.21 2.73
N ILE A 222 8.61 7.35 1.81
CA ILE A 222 8.23 8.65 1.24
C ILE A 222 7.81 9.62 2.36
N ILE A 223 6.95 9.17 3.27
CA ILE A 223 6.51 9.96 4.44
C ILE A 223 7.70 10.39 5.30
N GLY A 224 8.66 9.49 5.55
CA GLY A 224 9.85 9.84 6.32
C GLY A 224 10.72 10.88 5.63
N HIS A 225 10.92 10.77 4.31
CA HIS A 225 11.65 11.79 3.57
C HIS A 225 10.94 13.16 3.58
N ILE A 226 9.61 13.18 3.45
CA ILE A 226 8.82 14.42 3.57
C ILE A 226 8.98 15.01 4.98
N GLN A 227 8.94 14.20 6.04
CA GLN A 227 9.13 14.67 7.42
C GLN A 227 10.53 15.27 7.64
N VAL A 228 11.56 14.70 7.01
CA VAL A 228 12.91 15.27 7.06
C VAL A 228 13.00 16.59 6.30
N LEU A 229 12.47 16.65 5.07
CA LEU A 229 12.45 17.89 4.28
C LEU A 229 11.71 19.00 5.02
N LYS A 230 10.57 18.67 5.63
CA LYS A 230 9.81 19.56 6.49
C LYS A 230 10.66 20.11 7.64
N HIS A 231 11.42 19.26 8.31
CA HIS A 231 12.31 19.69 9.38
C HIS A 231 13.44 20.60 8.87
N SER A 232 14.01 20.32 7.70
CA SER A 232 15.03 21.18 7.07
C SER A 232 14.49 22.57 6.76
N LEU A 233 13.28 22.66 6.22
CA LEU A 233 12.60 23.93 5.94
C LEU A 233 12.25 24.69 7.22
N ARG A 234 11.78 23.99 8.26
CA ARG A 234 11.44 24.63 9.54
C ARG A 234 12.64 25.22 10.28
N ASN A 235 13.81 24.62 10.11
CA ASN A 235 15.06 25.05 10.73
C ASN A 235 15.96 25.80 9.74
N PHE A 236 15.36 26.47 8.75
CA PHE A 236 16.09 27.33 7.84
C PHE A 236 16.82 28.45 8.59
N PRO A 237 17.99 28.92 8.12
CA PRO A 237 18.68 30.06 8.70
C PRO A 237 17.74 31.26 8.85
N LYS A 238 17.76 31.89 10.03
CA LYS A 238 17.00 33.10 10.33
C LYS A 238 17.88 34.34 10.17
N PRO A 239 17.31 35.49 9.79
CA PRO A 239 18.06 36.72 9.68
C PRO A 239 18.55 37.17 11.04
N GLN A 240 19.66 37.91 11.08
CA GLN A 240 20.18 38.47 12.32
C GLN A 240 19.23 39.55 12.85
N ILE A 241 19.00 39.53 14.16
CA ILE A 241 18.19 40.55 14.84
C ILE A 241 19.14 41.58 15.45
N GLN A 242 18.99 42.83 15.04
CA GLN A 242 19.69 43.95 15.65
C GLN A 242 18.73 44.69 16.58
N THR A 243 19.10 44.81 17.85
CA THR A 243 18.33 45.58 18.84
C THR A 243 18.83 47.01 18.87
N ASN A 244 17.97 47.95 18.48
CA ASN A 244 18.25 49.38 18.52
C ASN A 244 17.43 50.03 19.64
N LEU A 245 18.06 50.91 20.41
CA LEU A 245 17.37 51.80 21.35
C LEU A 245 16.87 53.00 20.57
N GLN A 246 15.56 53.17 20.47
CA GLN A 246 14.97 54.39 19.92
C GLN A 246 14.35 55.19 21.06
N GLU A 247 14.80 56.43 21.19
CA GLU A 247 14.27 57.38 22.17
C GLU A 247 12.96 57.94 21.60
N LEU A 248 11.84 57.65 22.28
CA LEU A 248 10.54 58.18 21.90
C LEU A 248 10.29 59.43 22.74
N SER A 249 10.44 60.61 22.12
CA SER A 249 10.09 61.88 22.75
C SER A 249 8.58 62.07 22.72
N THR A 250 7.87 61.44 23.64
CA THR A 250 6.54 61.88 24.07
C THR A 250 6.76 63.17 24.86
N GLY A 251 6.11 64.28 24.51
CA GLY A 251 6.35 65.63 25.08
C GLY A 251 6.08 65.81 26.59
N GLU A 252 6.16 64.76 27.39
CA GLU A 252 6.16 64.75 28.85
C GLU A 252 7.59 64.58 29.39
N MET A 253 7.87 65.07 30.60
CA MET A 253 9.21 65.12 31.23
C MET A 253 9.92 63.76 31.44
N ASN A 254 9.35 62.63 31.01
CA ASN A 254 9.95 61.32 31.14
C ASN A 254 10.31 60.74 29.77
N GLU A 255 11.61 60.68 29.46
CA GLU A 255 12.14 59.97 28.29
C GLU A 255 11.82 58.48 28.39
N THR A 256 10.93 58.00 27.51
CA THR A 256 10.64 56.57 27.41
C THR A 256 11.52 55.96 26.32
N ARG A 257 12.46 55.10 26.73
CA ARG A 257 13.31 54.34 25.79
C ARG A 257 12.59 53.08 25.36
N ILE A 258 12.41 52.89 24.05
CA ILE A 258 11.80 51.69 23.49
C ILE A 258 12.90 50.86 22.79
N LEU A 259 12.92 49.56 23.09
CA LEU A 259 13.75 48.59 22.38
C LEU A 259 13.03 48.18 21.10
N ILE A 260 13.67 48.39 19.96
CA ILE A 260 13.16 47.98 18.65
C ILE A 260 14.08 46.91 18.09
N GLU A 261 13.51 45.75 17.79
CA GLU A 261 14.19 44.65 17.13
C GLU A 261 14.00 44.79 15.62
N VAL A 262 15.10 44.98 14.88
CA VAL A 262 15.09 45.09 13.42
C VAL A 262 15.79 43.88 12.84
N MET A 263 15.08 43.14 11.98
CA MET A 263 15.64 42.02 11.23
C MET A 263 16.45 42.55 10.05
N GLN A 264 17.72 42.15 9.95
CA GLN A 264 18.61 42.59 8.89
C GLN A 264 18.56 41.64 7.68
N PRO A 265 18.67 42.17 6.44
CA PRO A 265 18.90 41.33 5.27
C PRO A 265 20.15 40.45 5.43
N PHE A 266 20.15 39.28 4.81
CA PHE A 266 21.31 38.40 4.83
C PHE A 266 22.50 39.05 4.08
N SER A 267 23.70 38.87 4.62
CA SER A 267 24.95 39.27 3.96
C SER A 267 25.21 38.46 2.67
N GLY A 268 26.21 38.86 1.88
CA GLY A 268 26.58 38.14 0.66
C GLY A 268 26.98 36.68 0.92
N GLU A 269 27.83 36.45 1.92
CA GLU A 269 28.30 35.11 2.31
C GLU A 269 27.15 34.25 2.89
N GLU A 270 26.27 34.84 3.70
CA GLU A 270 25.08 34.13 4.21
C GLU A 270 24.13 33.75 3.07
N ASN A 271 23.97 34.61 2.06
CA ASN A 271 23.16 34.30 0.89
C ASN A 271 23.70 33.14 0.05
N GLU A 272 25.03 32.99 -0.06
CA GLU A 272 25.65 31.84 -0.73
C GLU A 272 25.40 30.53 0.05
N CYS A 273 25.48 30.59 1.38
CA CYS A 273 25.11 29.45 2.23
C CYS A 273 23.61 29.11 2.12
N ILE A 274 22.74 30.12 2.07
CA ILE A 274 21.30 29.96 1.85
C ILE A 274 21.01 29.33 0.50
N GLU A 275 21.67 29.77 -0.58
CA GLU A 275 21.50 29.22 -1.91
C GLU A 275 21.76 27.70 -1.92
N ASN A 276 22.86 27.28 -1.30
CA ASN A 276 23.19 25.86 -1.15
C ASN A 276 22.11 25.09 -0.37
N LYS A 277 21.55 25.65 0.71
CA LYS A 277 20.44 25.03 1.46
C LYS A 277 19.15 24.95 0.67
N ILE A 278 18.82 25.97 -0.13
CA ILE A 278 17.66 25.93 -1.04
C ILE A 278 17.85 24.79 -2.02
N LYS A 279 19.03 24.68 -2.62
CA LYS A 279 19.37 23.62 -3.56
C LYS A 279 19.23 22.23 -2.93
N GLU A 280 19.74 22.02 -1.72
CA GLU A 280 19.56 20.75 -0.98
C GLU A 280 18.08 20.41 -0.77
N CYS A 281 17.25 21.40 -0.41
CA CYS A 281 15.81 21.19 -0.23
C CYS A 281 15.10 20.86 -1.56
N VAL A 282 15.46 21.54 -2.65
CA VAL A 282 14.94 21.29 -3.99
C VAL A 282 15.34 19.90 -4.47
N ASP A 283 16.60 19.53 -4.35
CA ASP A 283 17.12 18.22 -4.76
C ASP A 283 16.46 17.09 -3.96
N HIS A 284 16.28 17.29 -2.65
CA HIS A 284 15.57 16.32 -1.81
C HIS A 284 14.08 16.22 -2.16
N HIS A 285 13.40 17.35 -2.41
CA HIS A 285 12.01 17.32 -2.89
C HIS A 285 11.88 16.58 -4.24
N LEU A 286 12.77 16.85 -5.20
CA LEU A 286 12.80 16.17 -6.50
C LEU A 286 13.06 14.66 -6.33
N PHE A 287 13.94 14.27 -5.42
CA PHE A 287 14.20 12.87 -5.09
C PHE A 287 12.94 12.15 -4.59
N ILE A 288 12.14 12.81 -3.74
CA ILE A 288 10.87 12.27 -3.23
C ILE A 288 9.84 12.14 -4.35
N VAL A 289 9.62 13.23 -5.09
CA VAL A 289 8.59 13.29 -6.15
C VAL A 289 8.89 12.27 -7.24
N SER A 290 10.14 12.13 -7.68
CA SER A 290 10.52 11.21 -8.74
C SER A 290 10.21 9.76 -8.36
N PHE A 291 10.56 9.34 -7.13
CA PHE A 291 10.26 8.00 -6.65
C PHE A 291 8.75 7.75 -6.47
N ALA A 292 8.02 8.74 -5.94
CA ALA A 292 6.57 8.65 -5.78
C ALA A 292 5.85 8.55 -7.14
N GLU A 293 6.31 9.29 -8.14
CA GLU A 293 5.78 9.25 -9.50
C GLU A 293 6.07 7.91 -10.19
N ASP A 294 7.27 7.36 -10.05
CA ASP A 294 7.59 6.03 -10.57
C ASP A 294 6.71 4.94 -9.96
N MET A 295 6.48 5.01 -8.64
CA MET A 295 5.58 4.11 -7.94
C MET A 295 4.13 4.28 -8.43
N SER A 296 3.66 5.52 -8.58
CA SER A 296 2.31 5.85 -9.05
C SER A 296 2.06 5.35 -10.47
N GLN A 297 2.99 5.62 -11.40
CA GLN A 297 2.85 5.19 -12.79
C GLN A 297 2.86 3.67 -12.95
N PHE A 298 3.68 2.96 -12.16
CA PHE A 298 3.79 1.51 -12.28
C PHE A 298 2.68 0.76 -11.52
N PHE A 299 2.38 1.14 -10.28
CA PHE A 299 1.38 0.46 -9.46
C PHE A 299 -0.04 1.04 -9.59
N GLY A 300 -0.22 2.18 -10.26
CA GLY A 300 -1.52 2.81 -10.48
C GLY A 300 -2.56 1.88 -11.12
N PRO A 301 -2.25 1.15 -12.22
CA PRO A 301 -3.16 0.16 -12.80
C PRO A 301 -3.51 -0.98 -11.86
N LEU A 302 -2.54 -1.46 -11.07
CA LEU A 302 -2.78 -2.47 -10.04
C LEU A 302 -3.78 -1.97 -9.00
N LEU A 303 -3.60 -0.75 -8.49
CA LEU A 303 -4.48 -0.14 -7.49
C LEU A 303 -5.91 0.03 -8.02
N ALA A 304 -6.06 0.38 -9.30
CA ALA A 304 -7.38 0.46 -9.94
C ALA A 304 -8.10 -0.89 -10.04
N VAL A 305 -7.38 -1.96 -10.43
CA VAL A 305 -7.92 -3.33 -10.42
C VAL A 305 -8.31 -3.74 -8.99
N ASN A 306 -7.49 -3.40 -8.00
CA ASN A 306 -7.77 -3.69 -6.61
C ASN A 306 -9.04 -2.96 -6.10
N TYR A 307 -9.22 -1.68 -6.42
CA TYR A 307 -10.42 -0.94 -6.08
C TYR A 307 -11.67 -1.44 -6.82
N SER A 308 -11.52 -1.89 -8.06
CA SER A 308 -12.61 -2.54 -8.80
C SER A 308 -13.07 -3.83 -8.11
N TYR A 309 -12.13 -4.64 -7.62
CA TYR A 309 -12.44 -5.79 -6.79
C TYR A 309 -13.09 -5.40 -5.45
N HIS A 310 -12.57 -4.40 -4.74
CA HIS A 310 -13.20 -3.95 -3.50
C HIS A 310 -14.62 -3.43 -3.70
N LEU A 311 -14.92 -2.85 -4.86
CA LEU A 311 -16.28 -2.44 -5.21
C LEU A 311 -17.18 -3.65 -5.49
N PHE A 312 -16.79 -4.50 -6.43
CA PHE A 312 -17.57 -5.65 -6.88
C PHE A 312 -17.63 -6.77 -5.82
N GLY A 313 -16.47 -7.26 -5.38
CA GLY A 313 -16.32 -8.36 -4.45
C GLY A 313 -16.93 -8.08 -3.07
N LEU A 314 -16.75 -6.86 -2.54
CA LEU A 314 -17.36 -6.54 -1.24
C LEU A 314 -18.89 -6.49 -1.31
N SER A 315 -19.46 -6.07 -2.44
CA SER A 315 -20.92 -6.08 -2.62
C SER A 315 -21.50 -7.49 -2.59
N LEU A 316 -20.85 -8.45 -3.26
CA LEU A 316 -21.24 -9.85 -3.25
C LEU A 316 -21.00 -10.49 -1.87
N LEU A 317 -19.87 -10.21 -1.23
CA LEU A 317 -19.57 -10.70 0.12
C LEU A 317 -20.62 -10.25 1.15
N LEU A 318 -21.16 -9.03 1.03
CA LEU A 318 -22.25 -8.57 1.88
C LEU A 318 -23.57 -9.31 1.63
N VAL A 319 -23.89 -9.61 0.36
CA VAL A 319 -25.07 -10.43 0.01
C VAL A 319 -24.93 -11.84 0.60
N GLU A 320 -23.79 -12.49 0.41
CA GLU A 320 -23.49 -13.81 0.97
C GLU A 320 -23.58 -13.82 2.51
N CYS A 321 -23.05 -12.79 3.17
CA CYS A 321 -23.11 -12.65 4.62
C CYS A 321 -24.53 -12.48 5.18
N MET A 322 -25.41 -11.79 4.46
CA MET A 322 -26.70 -11.36 4.97
C MET A 322 -27.89 -12.18 4.48
N GLN A 323 -27.75 -12.86 3.35
CA GLN A 323 -28.83 -13.62 2.70
C GLN A 323 -28.47 -15.09 2.49
N GLY A 324 -27.22 -15.50 2.72
CA GLY A 324 -26.80 -16.89 2.57
C GLY A 324 -27.48 -17.85 3.55
N GLU A 325 -27.37 -19.14 3.25
CA GLU A 325 -27.91 -20.24 4.07
C GLU A 325 -27.34 -20.28 5.50
N GLU A 326 -27.94 -21.08 6.38
CA GLU A 326 -27.44 -21.27 7.75
C GLU A 326 -25.95 -21.66 7.76
N GLY A 327 -25.12 -20.81 8.37
CA GLY A 327 -23.66 -20.97 8.41
C GLY A 327 -22.88 -20.17 7.34
N ALA A 328 -23.55 -19.45 6.43
CA ALA A 328 -22.85 -18.57 5.46
C ALA A 328 -22.06 -17.45 6.15
N TYR A 329 -22.61 -16.86 7.22
CA TYR A 329 -21.95 -15.81 7.99
C TYR A 329 -20.58 -16.23 8.56
N THR A 330 -20.44 -17.48 9.03
CA THR A 330 -19.17 -17.96 9.61
C THR A 330 -18.09 -18.15 8.55
N ARG A 331 -18.48 -18.35 7.27
CA ARG A 331 -17.57 -18.43 6.13
C ARG A 331 -17.20 -17.04 5.59
N TYR A 332 -18.18 -16.20 5.29
CA TYR A 332 -17.95 -14.94 4.56
C TYR A 332 -17.73 -13.73 5.47
N GLY A 333 -18.19 -13.76 6.72
CA GLY A 333 -18.02 -12.67 7.68
C GLY A 333 -16.54 -12.31 7.90
N PRO A 334 -15.67 -13.28 8.24
CA PRO A 334 -14.23 -13.03 8.40
C PRO A 334 -13.59 -12.45 7.12
N LEU A 335 -13.89 -13.03 5.95
CA LEU A 335 -13.37 -12.56 4.66
C LEU A 335 -13.81 -11.12 4.35
N THR A 336 -15.06 -10.77 4.66
CA THR A 336 -15.60 -9.41 4.52
C THR A 336 -14.84 -8.42 5.38
N LEU A 337 -14.65 -8.74 6.67
CA LEU A 337 -13.93 -7.87 7.60
C LEU A 337 -12.47 -7.66 7.19
N ILE A 338 -11.80 -8.72 6.74
CA ILE A 338 -10.42 -8.64 6.26
C ILE A 338 -10.33 -7.79 4.99
N THR A 339 -11.26 -7.96 4.05
CA THR A 339 -11.30 -7.17 2.80
C THR A 339 -11.51 -5.68 3.08
N ILE A 340 -12.39 -5.34 4.04
CA ILE A 340 -12.59 -3.95 4.48
C ILE A 340 -11.32 -3.43 5.19
N ALA A 341 -10.70 -4.24 6.06
CA ALA A 341 -9.46 -3.87 6.73
C ALA A 341 -8.33 -3.56 5.74
N GLN A 342 -8.15 -4.38 4.71
CA GLN A 342 -7.16 -4.14 3.66
C GLN A 342 -7.42 -2.84 2.90
N LEU A 343 -8.68 -2.60 2.51
CA LEU A 343 -9.07 -1.36 1.84
C LEU A 343 -8.74 -0.14 2.70
N MET A 344 -9.05 -0.20 4.01
CA MET A 344 -8.75 0.87 4.97
C MET A 344 -7.25 1.08 5.14
N LEU A 345 -6.48 0.02 5.39
CA LEU A 345 -5.04 0.11 5.62
C LEU A 345 -4.30 0.73 4.44
N LEU A 346 -4.64 0.30 3.23
CA LEU A 346 -4.05 0.82 2.00
C LEU A 346 -4.42 2.30 1.83
N SER A 347 -5.71 2.63 1.90
CA SER A 347 -6.22 3.98 1.63
C SER A 347 -5.74 5.01 2.66
N ILE A 348 -5.71 4.66 3.95
CA ILE A 348 -5.18 5.52 5.01
C ILE A 348 -3.68 5.77 4.79
N THR A 349 -2.92 4.74 4.39
CA THR A 349 -1.48 4.88 4.18
C THR A 349 -1.16 5.87 3.06
N PHE A 350 -1.89 5.83 1.94
CA PHE A 350 -1.74 6.80 0.86
C PHE A 350 -2.25 8.21 1.24
N GLU A 351 -3.33 8.31 2.00
CA GLU A 351 -3.84 9.61 2.49
C GLU A 351 -2.81 10.35 3.37
N ILE A 352 -2.08 9.61 4.21
CA ILE A 352 -1.05 10.20 5.07
C ILE A 352 0.08 10.83 4.24
N VAL A 353 0.42 10.27 3.06
CA VAL A 353 1.42 10.88 2.15
C VAL A 353 0.95 12.24 1.69
N ALA A 354 -0.28 12.31 1.16
CA ALA A 354 -0.87 13.54 0.68
C ALA A 354 -0.92 14.60 1.79
N SER A 355 -1.42 14.21 2.96
CA SER A 355 -1.51 15.11 4.13
C SER A 355 -0.15 15.59 4.64
N GLU A 356 0.88 14.73 4.68
CA GLU A 356 2.23 15.16 5.06
C GLU A 356 2.87 16.04 3.99
N SER A 357 2.63 15.78 2.71
CA SER A 357 3.13 16.59 1.60
C SER A 357 2.53 18.00 1.60
N GLU A 358 1.23 18.14 1.89
CA GLU A 358 0.54 19.43 1.92
C GLU A 358 1.14 20.37 2.98
N LYS A 359 1.63 19.82 4.09
CA LYS A 359 2.29 20.61 5.15
C LYS A 359 3.55 21.32 4.67
N LEU A 360 4.19 20.86 3.58
CA LEU A 360 5.35 21.53 3.01
C LEU A 360 5.02 22.94 2.50
N ILE A 361 3.77 23.21 2.09
CA ILE A 361 3.34 24.52 1.59
C ILE A 361 3.61 25.61 2.62
N ASN A 362 3.13 25.39 3.85
CA ASN A 362 3.30 26.33 4.95
C ASN A 362 4.77 26.44 5.38
N GLU A 363 5.49 25.33 5.37
CA GLU A 363 6.88 25.28 5.85
C GLU A 363 7.83 25.97 4.86
N VAL A 364 7.56 25.91 3.55
CA VAL A 364 8.25 26.73 2.54
C VAL A 364 7.85 28.21 2.67
N TYR A 365 6.57 28.49 2.93
CA TYR A 365 6.09 29.88 3.08
C TYR A 365 6.71 30.61 4.29
N TYR A 366 6.94 29.90 5.40
CA TYR A 366 7.51 30.46 6.63
C TYR A 366 9.04 30.64 6.61
N VAL A 367 9.72 30.20 5.55
CA VAL A 367 11.13 30.54 5.35
C VAL A 367 11.26 32.06 5.21
N PRO A 368 12.25 32.72 5.85
CA PRO A 368 12.42 34.18 5.81
C PRO A 368 12.99 34.66 4.45
N TRP A 369 12.26 34.40 3.37
CA TRP A 369 12.69 34.66 1.99
C TRP A 369 12.81 36.16 1.70
N GLU A 370 12.03 37.00 2.38
CA GLU A 370 12.00 38.46 2.24
C GLU A 370 13.34 39.13 2.57
N TYR A 371 14.20 38.47 3.34
CA TYR A 371 15.53 38.96 3.72
C TYR A 371 16.66 38.44 2.82
N MET A 372 16.34 37.57 1.84
CA MET A 372 17.32 36.94 0.96
C MET A 372 17.61 37.79 -0.29
N SER A 373 18.67 37.44 -1.03
CA SER A 373 18.94 38.00 -2.35
C SER A 373 17.80 37.72 -3.35
N VAL A 374 17.67 38.56 -4.38
CA VAL A 374 16.63 38.39 -5.41
C VAL A 374 16.70 37.03 -6.11
N SER A 375 17.90 36.46 -6.26
CA SER A 375 18.10 35.12 -6.83
C SER A 375 17.49 34.03 -5.94
N ASN A 376 17.78 34.09 -4.64
CA ASN A 376 17.27 33.15 -3.64
C ASN A 376 15.75 33.28 -3.47
N GLN A 377 15.21 34.51 -3.47
CA GLN A 377 13.77 34.77 -3.46
C GLN A 377 13.05 34.10 -4.63
N LYS A 378 13.59 34.21 -5.85
CA LYS A 378 13.02 33.55 -7.03
C LYS A 378 13.03 32.03 -6.89
N SER A 379 14.12 31.47 -6.37
CA SER A 379 14.23 30.02 -6.14
C SER A 379 13.21 29.51 -5.12
N MET A 380 13.01 30.24 -4.02
CA MET A 380 11.98 29.94 -3.03
C MET A 380 10.57 30.07 -3.61
N CYS A 381 10.30 31.08 -4.43
CA CYS A 381 9.03 31.24 -5.12
C CYS A 381 8.72 30.05 -6.05
N ILE A 382 9.72 29.56 -6.80
CA ILE A 382 9.58 28.36 -7.63
C ILE A 382 9.28 27.14 -6.76
N LEU A 383 10.04 26.94 -5.67
CA LEU A 383 9.80 25.83 -4.75
C LEU A 383 8.39 25.89 -4.15
N LEU A 384 7.94 27.06 -3.70
CA LEU A 384 6.59 27.28 -3.17
C LEU A 384 5.52 26.92 -4.21
N GLY A 385 5.67 27.39 -5.45
CA GLY A 385 4.75 27.03 -6.53
C GLY A 385 4.73 25.54 -6.86
N ARG A 386 5.82 24.80 -6.60
CA ARG A 386 5.87 23.34 -6.80
C ARG A 386 5.24 22.56 -5.66
N VAL A 387 5.52 22.90 -4.40
CA VAL A 387 4.97 22.18 -3.24
C VAL A 387 3.45 22.38 -3.08
N GLN A 388 2.87 23.39 -3.74
CA GLN A 388 1.42 23.59 -3.83
C GLN A 388 0.68 22.46 -4.54
N ARG A 389 1.38 21.57 -5.25
CA ARG A 389 0.81 20.31 -5.75
C ARG A 389 1.27 19.18 -4.82
N PRO A 390 0.42 18.71 -3.88
CA PRO A 390 0.82 17.66 -2.97
C PRO A 390 1.16 16.37 -3.72
N ILE A 391 2.02 15.57 -3.11
CA ILE A 391 2.43 14.27 -3.66
C ILE A 391 1.27 13.30 -3.49
N HIS A 392 0.57 13.01 -4.59
CA HIS A 392 -0.50 12.01 -4.67
C HIS A 392 -0.06 10.80 -5.48
N VAL A 393 -0.52 9.63 -5.05
CA VAL A 393 -0.43 8.39 -5.83
C VAL A 393 -1.80 8.16 -6.43
N THR A 394 -1.86 7.95 -7.75
CA THR A 394 -3.10 7.89 -8.51
C THR A 394 -3.36 6.49 -9.06
N ALA A 395 -4.60 6.05 -8.99
CA ALA A 395 -5.08 4.86 -9.67
C ALA A 395 -5.32 5.20 -11.15
N MET A 396 -4.54 4.58 -12.04
CA MET A 396 -4.55 4.83 -13.51
C MET A 396 -4.43 6.31 -13.93
N GLY A 397 -3.92 7.21 -13.06
CA GLY A 397 -3.90 8.64 -13.36
C GLY A 397 -5.28 9.32 -13.35
N MET A 398 -6.34 8.63 -12.91
CA MET A 398 -7.72 9.11 -12.96
C MET A 398 -8.29 9.46 -11.58
N ALA A 399 -7.98 8.66 -10.56
CA ALA A 399 -8.50 8.85 -9.21
C ALA A 399 -7.38 8.80 -8.17
N ASP A 400 -7.42 9.72 -7.21
CA ASP A 400 -6.49 9.72 -6.09
C ASP A 400 -6.74 8.53 -5.18
N VAL A 401 -5.67 7.83 -4.81
CA VAL A 401 -5.72 6.73 -3.86
C VAL A 401 -5.72 7.33 -2.46
N GLY A 402 -6.79 7.08 -1.69
CA GLY A 402 -6.97 7.77 -0.41
C GLY A 402 -8.31 7.48 0.25
N VAL A 403 -8.55 8.17 1.36
CA VAL A 403 -9.72 7.95 2.23
C VAL A 403 -11.02 8.37 1.53
N GLN A 404 -10.98 9.37 0.65
CA GLN A 404 -12.16 9.81 -0.11
C GLN A 404 -12.65 8.71 -1.07
N THR A 405 -11.76 8.13 -1.86
CA THR A 405 -12.06 7.03 -2.79
C THR A 405 -12.56 5.80 -2.04
N MET A 406 -11.93 5.46 -0.90
CA MET A 406 -12.44 4.41 -0.01
C MET A 406 -13.88 4.69 0.45
N GLY A 407 -14.18 5.92 0.90
CA GLY A 407 -15.53 6.30 1.34
C GLY A 407 -16.57 6.13 0.22
N GLN A 408 -16.20 6.48 -1.02
CA GLN A 408 -17.05 6.27 -2.19
C GLN A 408 -17.26 4.78 -2.49
N ILE A 409 -16.21 3.95 -2.40
CA ILE A 409 -16.32 2.50 -2.57
C ILE A 409 -17.30 1.93 -1.53
N LEU A 410 -17.09 2.20 -0.23
CA LEU A 410 -17.95 1.68 0.83
C LEU A 410 -19.42 2.10 0.67
N LYS A 411 -19.66 3.39 0.34
CA LYS A 411 -21.03 3.89 0.09
C LYS A 411 -21.68 3.21 -1.10
N THR A 412 -20.93 3.04 -2.19
CA THR A 412 -21.43 2.40 -3.41
C THR A 412 -21.71 0.92 -3.17
N THR A 413 -20.83 0.23 -2.47
CA THR A 413 -21.01 -1.16 -2.05
C THR A 413 -22.28 -1.38 -1.22
N LEU A 414 -22.54 -0.53 -0.23
CA LEU A 414 -23.79 -0.60 0.56
C LEU A 414 -25.02 -0.33 -0.29
N SER A 415 -24.92 0.57 -1.27
CA SER A 415 -26.02 0.89 -2.20
C SER A 415 -26.34 -0.28 -3.12
N TYR A 416 -25.31 -0.93 -3.70
CA TYR A 416 -25.47 -2.14 -4.50
C TYR A 416 -26.02 -3.30 -3.68
N TYR A 417 -25.53 -3.49 -2.45
CA TYR A 417 -26.08 -4.49 -1.54
C TYR A 417 -27.58 -4.25 -1.29
N ALA A 418 -27.98 -3.01 -0.99
CA ALA A 418 -29.38 -2.68 -0.77
C ALA A 418 -30.26 -2.96 -2.00
N PHE A 419 -29.75 -2.67 -3.20
CA PHE A 419 -30.40 -2.99 -4.47
C PHE A 419 -30.52 -4.50 -4.71
N LEU A 420 -29.44 -5.28 -4.54
CA LEU A 420 -29.47 -6.74 -4.70
C LEU A 420 -30.44 -7.39 -3.71
N ARG A 421 -30.52 -6.88 -2.49
CA ARG A 421 -31.50 -7.31 -1.49
C ARG A 421 -32.95 -7.09 -1.96
N THR A 422 -33.24 -5.98 -2.64
CA THR A 422 -34.59 -5.73 -3.15
C THR A 422 -34.97 -6.59 -4.35
N LEU A 423 -33.99 -7.19 -5.05
CA LEU A 423 -34.25 -8.12 -6.16
C LEU A 423 -34.45 -9.56 -5.70
N ASN A 424 -33.92 -9.93 -4.53
CA ASN A 424 -34.02 -11.28 -3.97
C ASN A 424 -35.26 -11.47 -3.06
N ASN A 425 -35.89 -10.36 -2.63
CA ASN A 425 -37.22 -10.35 -2.03
C ASN A 425 -38.28 -10.22 -3.13
#